data_AF-A0A3E1P4J3-F1
#
_entry.id   AF-A0A3E1P4J3-F1
#
_cell.length_a   1.000
_cell.length_b   1.000
_cell.length_c   1.000
_cell.angle_alpha   90.00
_cell.angle_beta   90.00
_cell.angle_gamma   90.00
#
_symmetry.space_group_name_H-M   'P 1'
#
loop_
_entity.id
_entity.type
_entity.pdbx_description
1 polymer ?
#
loop_
_entity_poly.entity_id
_entity_poly.type
_entity_poly.pdbx_seq_one_letter_code
_entity_poly.pdbx_strand_id
1 'polypeptide(L)'
;MKRELQWRHFKALNQLYINQYTNAKITDNGYIANVLITQKKLLKFKSGNNKIIEATPKYLSFYDQNFKQDFEQYTRFLQAMDLEDDARRKYTEYDIQTLMFISEYKDELLKNLTTIRIFSSEVFKTHGSKYLENKPGLKSAVCKILGIDDFPDKDPKNHQWRLVIDSPAPTAIILCENIAHLKSPWKIRETGLELWYVGGNNIGIIDFISPDKLKFPIYYSCDWDFHGLSIYSRIKYKMKQKSVEINLLYPYVLDLAIPVNSDHHNSNWNFNIPLSGLNQADYKEREAKLINQLIKENKWIEEESMDILELFKYNTSS
;
A
#
# COMPACT_ATOMS: atom_id res chain seq x y z
N MET A 1 -10.86 7.83 -8.30
CA MET A 1 -10.05 7.35 -9.45
C MET A 1 -8.60 7.28 -8.98
N LYS A 2 -7.98 6.08 -8.94
CA LYS A 2 -6.56 5.89 -8.55
C LYS A 2 -5.67 6.63 -9.56
N ARG A 3 -4.51 7.15 -9.11
CA ARG A 3 -3.61 7.98 -9.94
C ARG A 3 -2.98 7.19 -11.09
N GLU A 4 -2.56 5.95 -10.82
CA GLU A 4 -1.97 5.01 -11.79
C GLU A 4 -0.89 5.64 -12.71
N LEU A 5 -0.07 6.50 -12.11
CA LEU A 5 0.93 7.24 -12.84
C LEU A 5 2.13 6.33 -13.18
N GLN A 6 2.74 6.58 -14.32
CA GLN A 6 4.01 5.99 -14.73
C GLN A 6 5.11 7.03 -14.53
N TRP A 7 6.36 6.60 -14.51
CA TRP A 7 7.50 7.50 -14.34
C TRP A 7 7.53 8.63 -15.38
N ARG A 8 7.17 8.34 -16.64
CA ARG A 8 7.01 9.37 -17.68
C ARG A 8 5.96 10.43 -17.35
N HIS A 9 4.89 10.05 -16.65
CA HIS A 9 3.86 10.99 -16.22
C HIS A 9 4.39 11.90 -15.12
N PHE A 10 5.10 11.35 -14.14
CA PHE A 10 5.78 12.13 -13.10
C PHE A 10 6.77 13.14 -13.67
N LYS A 11 7.62 12.72 -14.63
CA LYS A 11 8.54 13.62 -15.33
C LYS A 11 7.81 14.75 -16.06
N ALA A 12 6.72 14.45 -16.76
CA ALA A 12 5.95 15.46 -17.47
C ALA A 12 5.20 16.42 -16.52
N LEU A 13 4.69 15.92 -15.39
CA LEU A 13 4.07 16.75 -14.35
C LEU A 13 5.13 17.68 -13.72
N ASN A 14 6.33 17.19 -13.46
CA ASN A 14 7.43 18.05 -13.01
C ASN A 14 7.84 19.08 -14.08
N GLN A 15 7.85 18.72 -15.37
CA GLN A 15 8.07 19.68 -16.46
C GLN A 15 6.99 20.77 -16.48
N LEU A 16 5.73 20.41 -16.26
CA LEU A 16 4.64 21.39 -16.12
C LEU A 16 4.84 22.31 -14.92
N TYR A 17 5.47 21.84 -13.85
CA TYR A 17 5.78 22.67 -12.68
C TYR A 17 6.93 23.65 -12.97
N ILE A 18 8.03 23.17 -13.56
CA ILE A 18 9.23 23.97 -13.82
C ILE A 18 9.04 24.91 -15.02
N ASN A 19 8.60 24.35 -16.15
CA ASN A 19 8.55 25.05 -17.44
C ASN A 19 7.17 25.63 -17.73
N GLN A 20 6.15 25.30 -16.93
CA GLN A 20 4.74 25.67 -17.15
C GLN A 20 4.11 25.05 -18.41
N TYR A 21 4.84 24.24 -19.17
CA TYR A 21 4.30 23.49 -20.30
C TYR A 21 5.03 22.14 -20.49
N THR A 22 4.40 21.22 -21.21
CA THR A 22 5.02 20.00 -21.70
C THR A 22 4.45 19.60 -23.06
N ASN A 23 5.29 18.94 -23.87
CA ASN A 23 4.90 18.30 -25.13
C ASN A 23 4.74 16.78 -24.95
N ALA A 24 4.93 16.27 -23.73
CA ALA A 24 4.82 14.85 -23.45
C ALA A 24 3.37 14.38 -23.61
N LYS A 25 3.20 13.21 -24.24
CA LYS A 25 1.90 12.54 -24.30
C LYS A 25 1.60 11.88 -22.95
N ILE A 26 0.75 12.54 -22.17
CA ILE A 26 0.37 12.13 -20.80
C ILE A 26 -1.13 12.06 -20.57
N THR A 27 -1.94 12.43 -21.57
CA THR A 27 -3.41 12.36 -21.49
C THR A 27 -3.94 10.95 -21.70
N ASP A 28 -3.07 9.97 -21.97
CA ASP A 28 -3.41 8.56 -21.97
C ASP A 28 -3.65 8.01 -20.56
N ASN A 29 -3.25 8.74 -19.52
CA ASN A 29 -3.61 8.43 -18.14
C ASN A 29 -4.95 9.11 -17.76
N GLY A 30 -5.91 8.31 -17.28
CA GLY A 30 -7.25 8.77 -16.93
C GLY A 30 -7.28 9.80 -15.79
N TYR A 31 -6.38 9.72 -14.81
CA TYR A 31 -6.30 10.70 -13.75
C TYR A 31 -5.86 12.08 -14.28
N ILE A 32 -4.87 12.13 -15.18
CA ILE A 32 -4.43 13.39 -15.81
C ILE A 32 -5.57 13.97 -16.69
N ALA A 33 -6.16 13.15 -17.56
CA ALA A 33 -7.18 13.60 -18.50
C ALA A 33 -8.48 14.04 -17.82
N ASN A 34 -8.97 13.25 -16.87
CA ASN A 34 -10.29 13.47 -16.26
C ASN A 34 -10.18 14.35 -15.02
N VAL A 35 -9.20 14.13 -14.15
CA VAL A 35 -9.10 14.87 -12.89
C VAL A 35 -8.34 16.18 -13.06
N LEU A 36 -7.10 16.14 -13.58
CA LEU A 36 -6.25 17.34 -13.64
C LEU A 36 -6.69 18.33 -14.72
N ILE A 37 -7.05 17.84 -15.90
CA ILE A 37 -7.52 18.69 -17.02
C ILE A 37 -9.00 19.05 -16.86
N THR A 38 -9.88 18.05 -16.81
CA THR A 38 -11.33 18.30 -16.94
C THR A 38 -11.97 18.81 -15.65
N GLN A 39 -11.83 18.08 -14.54
CA GLN A 39 -12.53 18.39 -13.29
C GLN A 39 -11.88 19.56 -12.54
N LYS A 40 -10.58 19.48 -12.26
CA LYS A 40 -9.88 20.50 -11.45
C LYS A 40 -9.37 21.68 -12.27
N LYS A 41 -9.30 21.56 -13.60
CA LYS A 41 -8.81 22.61 -14.52
C LYS A 41 -7.44 23.15 -14.13
N LEU A 42 -6.58 22.26 -13.64
CA LEU A 42 -5.20 22.56 -13.26
C LEU A 42 -4.30 22.60 -14.50
N LEU A 43 -4.65 21.83 -15.52
CA LEU A 43 -3.94 21.75 -16.79
C LEU A 43 -4.88 22.10 -17.94
N LYS A 44 -4.35 22.65 -19.03
CA LYS A 44 -5.11 22.96 -20.24
C LYS A 44 -4.28 22.71 -21.48
N PHE A 45 -4.92 22.50 -22.63
CA PHE A 45 -4.22 22.56 -23.91
C PHE A 45 -3.90 24.00 -24.30
N LYS A 46 -2.75 24.21 -24.93
CA LYS A 46 -2.39 25.51 -25.49
C LYS A 46 -3.37 25.90 -26.59
N SER A 47 -3.81 27.16 -26.58
CA SER A 47 -4.69 27.68 -27.64
C SER A 47 -4.02 27.52 -29.01
N GLY A 48 -4.73 26.90 -29.96
CA GLY A 48 -4.22 26.62 -31.30
C GLY A 48 -3.22 25.46 -31.40
N ASN A 49 -2.85 24.80 -30.30
CA ASN A 49 -1.98 23.62 -30.35
C ASN A 49 -2.32 22.60 -29.25
N ASN A 50 -3.10 21.58 -29.63
CA ASN A 50 -3.51 20.48 -28.74
C ASN A 50 -2.39 19.47 -28.42
N LYS A 51 -1.18 19.66 -28.93
CA LYS A 51 -0.01 18.83 -28.57
C LYS A 51 0.74 19.35 -27.34
N ILE A 52 0.47 20.59 -26.94
CA ILE A 52 1.13 21.25 -25.82
C ILE A 52 0.12 21.38 -24.69
N ILE A 53 0.51 20.88 -23.53
CA ILE A 53 -0.23 21.06 -22.28
C ILE A 53 0.46 22.17 -21.49
N GLU A 54 -0.33 23.10 -20.96
CA GLU A 54 0.12 24.21 -20.13
C GLU A 54 -0.45 24.08 -18.71
N ALA A 55 0.37 24.44 -17.74
CA ALA A 55 -0.03 24.57 -16.35
C ALA A 55 -0.86 25.85 -16.16
N THR A 56 -1.96 25.77 -15.41
CA THR A 56 -2.63 26.98 -14.90
C THR A 56 -1.94 27.45 -13.62
N PRO A 57 -2.13 28.70 -13.17
CA PRO A 57 -1.52 29.18 -11.94
C PRO A 57 -1.84 28.32 -10.70
N LYS A 58 -3.02 27.69 -10.67
CA LYS A 58 -3.45 26.80 -9.59
C LYS A 58 -2.69 25.47 -9.56
N TYR A 59 -2.03 25.10 -10.65
CA TYR A 59 -1.26 23.86 -10.74
C TYR A 59 -0.03 23.87 -9.84
N LEU A 60 0.66 25.00 -9.73
CA LEU A 60 1.93 25.07 -9.00
C LEU A 60 1.74 24.70 -7.52
N SER A 61 0.78 25.35 -6.85
CA SER A 61 0.44 25.03 -5.46
C SER A 61 -0.08 23.59 -5.30
N PHE A 62 -0.84 23.11 -6.29
CA PHE A 62 -1.31 21.72 -6.28
C PHE A 62 -0.15 20.73 -6.38
N TYR A 63 0.83 20.99 -7.25
CA TYR A 63 2.00 20.14 -7.46
C TYR A 63 2.88 20.07 -6.20
N ASP A 64 3.16 21.21 -5.57
CA ASP A 64 3.93 21.27 -4.32
C ASP A 64 3.31 20.37 -3.24
N GLN A 65 1.98 20.39 -3.12
CA GLN A 65 1.26 19.61 -2.10
C GLN A 65 1.08 18.13 -2.43
N ASN A 66 1.05 17.76 -3.71
CA ASN A 66 0.57 16.43 -4.13
C ASN A 66 1.59 15.56 -4.85
N PHE A 67 2.65 16.14 -5.41
CA PHE A 67 3.59 15.44 -6.30
C PHE A 67 5.06 15.73 -6.04
N LYS A 68 5.40 16.90 -5.50
CA LYS A 68 6.80 17.32 -5.39
C LYS A 68 7.63 16.37 -4.54
N GLN A 69 7.17 16.06 -3.33
CA GLN A 69 7.87 15.14 -2.43
C GLN A 69 8.04 13.76 -3.08
N ASP A 70 6.97 13.22 -3.66
CA ASP A 70 7.01 11.92 -4.35
C ASP A 70 8.03 11.95 -5.50
N PHE A 71 7.99 12.98 -6.36
CA PHE A 71 8.90 13.12 -7.49
C PHE A 71 10.37 13.20 -7.06
N GLU A 72 10.67 14.01 -6.05
CA GLU A 72 12.04 14.19 -5.53
C GLU A 72 12.56 12.89 -4.91
N GLN A 73 11.73 12.19 -4.14
CA GLN A 73 12.11 10.91 -3.52
C GLN A 73 12.34 9.82 -4.58
N TYR A 74 11.43 9.69 -5.54
CA TYR A 74 11.55 8.71 -6.63
C TYR A 74 12.79 8.99 -7.47
N THR A 75 13.05 10.26 -7.82
CA THR A 75 14.24 10.67 -8.59
C THR A 75 15.52 10.28 -7.85
N ARG A 76 15.62 10.69 -6.57
CA ARG A 76 16.80 10.40 -5.74
C ARG A 76 17.05 8.91 -5.64
N PHE A 77 16.00 8.12 -5.40
CA PHE A 77 16.10 6.68 -5.31
C PHE A 77 16.59 6.03 -6.62
N LEU A 78 15.93 6.35 -7.74
CA LEU A 78 16.30 5.77 -9.04
C LEU A 78 17.75 6.08 -9.41
N GLN A 79 18.20 7.30 -9.15
CA GLN A 79 19.59 7.71 -9.36
C GLN A 79 20.56 6.98 -8.42
N ALA A 80 20.24 6.88 -7.13
CA ALA A 80 21.10 6.23 -6.14
C ALA A 80 21.29 4.73 -6.41
N MET A 81 20.26 4.06 -6.96
CA MET A 81 20.32 2.65 -7.35
C MET A 81 20.87 2.43 -8.76
N ASP A 82 21.29 3.50 -9.45
CA ASP A 82 21.72 3.47 -10.85
C ASP A 82 20.68 2.76 -11.75
N LEU A 83 19.40 2.97 -11.45
CA LEU A 83 18.30 2.49 -12.27
C LEU A 83 18.03 3.53 -13.35
N GLU A 84 17.87 3.06 -14.58
CA GLU A 84 17.51 3.95 -15.70
C GLU A 84 16.27 4.75 -15.34
N ASP A 85 16.46 6.07 -15.18
CA ASP A 85 15.41 7.02 -14.90
C ASP A 85 14.78 7.55 -16.20
N ASP A 86 15.12 7.00 -17.37
CA ASP A 86 14.58 7.43 -18.66
C ASP A 86 13.05 7.20 -18.73
N ALA A 87 12.34 8.14 -19.36
CA ALA A 87 10.91 8.05 -19.66
C ALA A 87 10.53 6.82 -20.51
N ARG A 88 11.51 6.12 -21.13
CA ARG A 88 11.31 4.84 -21.83
C ARG A 88 10.95 3.68 -20.89
N ARG A 89 11.34 3.73 -19.61
CA ARG A 89 10.98 2.70 -18.63
C ARG A 89 9.53 2.88 -18.19
N LYS A 90 8.75 1.80 -18.28
CA LYS A 90 7.32 1.76 -17.92
C LYS A 90 7.10 1.47 -16.42
N TYR A 91 7.98 1.97 -15.55
CA TYR A 91 7.74 1.85 -14.12
C TYR A 91 6.47 2.61 -13.77
N THR A 92 5.52 1.92 -13.15
CA THR A 92 4.40 2.55 -12.48
C THR A 92 4.88 3.16 -11.16
N GLU A 93 4.08 4.05 -10.58
CA GLU A 93 4.29 4.53 -9.22
C GLU A 93 4.47 3.37 -8.23
N TYR A 94 3.59 2.36 -8.35
CA TYR A 94 3.65 1.14 -7.57
C TYR A 94 4.99 0.40 -7.76
N ASP A 95 5.49 0.28 -9.00
CA ASP A 95 6.77 -0.36 -9.28
C ASP A 95 7.91 0.35 -8.54
N ILE A 96 7.97 1.69 -8.61
CA ILE A 96 9.02 2.49 -7.95
C ILE A 96 8.94 2.34 -6.42
N GLN A 97 7.74 2.50 -5.84
CA GLN A 97 7.53 2.34 -4.40
C GLN A 97 7.91 0.93 -3.93
N THR A 98 7.62 -0.09 -4.74
CA THR A 98 8.01 -1.47 -4.44
C THR A 98 9.52 -1.67 -4.55
N LEU A 99 10.20 -1.07 -5.53
CA LEU A 99 11.66 -1.11 -5.62
C LEU A 99 12.33 -0.41 -4.42
N MET A 100 11.80 0.75 -4.00
CA MET A 100 12.25 1.44 -2.79
C MET A 100 12.12 0.55 -1.56
N PHE A 101 10.96 -0.11 -1.40
CA PHE A 101 10.73 -1.09 -0.36
C PHE A 101 11.75 -2.23 -0.39
N ILE A 102 12.00 -2.82 -1.57
CA ILE A 102 12.98 -3.90 -1.72
C ILE A 102 14.39 -3.43 -1.33
N SER A 103 14.76 -2.20 -1.67
CA SER A 103 16.06 -1.63 -1.30
C SER A 103 16.20 -1.45 0.21
N GLU A 104 15.13 -1.05 0.89
CA GLU A 104 15.13 -0.86 2.34
C GLU A 104 15.25 -2.20 3.07
N TYR A 105 14.52 -3.22 2.62
CA TYR A 105 14.48 -4.54 3.27
C TYR A 105 15.43 -5.55 2.61
N LYS A 106 16.45 -5.06 1.91
CA LYS A 106 17.35 -5.89 1.09
C LYS A 106 17.87 -7.10 1.86
N ASP A 107 18.44 -6.88 3.05
CA ASP A 107 19.09 -7.94 3.82
C ASP A 107 18.09 -9.02 4.28
N GLU A 108 16.91 -8.62 4.74
CA GLU A 108 15.85 -9.53 5.18
C GLU A 108 15.27 -10.33 4.00
N LEU A 109 15.07 -9.66 2.85
CA LEU A 109 14.58 -10.28 1.62
C LEU A 109 15.60 -11.26 1.05
N LEU A 110 16.90 -10.92 1.08
CA LEU A 110 17.99 -11.81 0.66
C LEU A 110 18.12 -13.05 1.55
N LYS A 111 18.05 -12.86 2.87
CA LYS A 111 18.18 -13.96 3.83
C LYS A 111 17.12 -15.04 3.64
N ASN A 112 15.93 -14.65 3.19
CA ASN A 112 14.80 -15.54 2.94
C ASN A 112 14.36 -15.48 1.47
N LEU A 113 15.31 -15.38 0.53
CA LEU A 113 15.00 -15.24 -0.90
C LEU A 113 14.23 -16.46 -1.42
N THR A 114 13.06 -16.23 -1.99
CA THR A 114 12.16 -17.26 -2.55
C THR A 114 12.28 -17.33 -4.08
N THR A 115 11.56 -18.25 -4.70
CA THR A 115 11.40 -18.25 -6.17
C THR A 115 10.75 -16.96 -6.68
N ILE A 116 11.00 -16.59 -7.95
CA ILE A 116 10.45 -15.37 -8.56
C ILE A 116 8.93 -15.23 -8.41
N ARG A 117 8.18 -16.33 -8.48
CA ARG A 117 6.71 -16.31 -8.40
C ARG A 117 6.21 -16.00 -7.01
N ILE A 118 6.86 -16.55 -6.00
CA ILE A 118 6.51 -16.34 -4.58
C ILE A 118 6.94 -14.94 -4.16
N PHE A 119 8.14 -14.53 -4.57
CA PHE A 119 8.58 -13.16 -4.39
C PHE A 119 7.61 -12.17 -5.05
N SER A 120 7.20 -12.44 -6.30
CA SER A 120 6.23 -11.61 -7.01
C SER A 120 4.86 -11.60 -6.32
N SER A 121 4.34 -12.73 -5.85
CA SER A 121 3.02 -12.77 -5.21
C SER A 121 2.99 -12.05 -3.86
N GLU A 122 4.10 -12.00 -3.14
CA GLU A 122 4.14 -11.40 -1.81
C GLU A 122 4.54 -9.93 -1.86
N VAL A 123 5.57 -9.60 -2.65
CA VAL A 123 6.10 -8.22 -2.75
C VAL A 123 5.31 -7.38 -3.75
N PHE A 124 4.76 -7.99 -4.80
CA PHE A 124 3.91 -7.36 -5.82
C PHE A 124 2.45 -7.85 -5.75
N LYS A 125 1.93 -8.06 -4.52
CA LYS A 125 0.64 -8.69 -4.19
C LYS A 125 -0.54 -8.27 -5.07
N THR A 126 -0.63 -6.98 -5.43
CA THR A 126 -1.72 -6.42 -6.25
C THR A 126 -1.70 -6.83 -7.73
N HIS A 127 -0.61 -7.43 -8.21
CA HIS A 127 -0.45 -7.78 -9.62
C HIS A 127 -0.20 -9.28 -9.86
N GLY A 128 -0.17 -10.08 -8.80
CA GLY A 128 -0.09 -11.54 -8.86
C GLY A 128 1.31 -12.11 -9.11
N SER A 129 1.39 -13.44 -9.06
CA SER A 129 2.65 -14.21 -9.05
C SER A 129 3.46 -14.15 -10.35
N LYS A 130 2.84 -13.80 -11.48
CA LYS A 130 3.52 -13.70 -12.79
C LYS A 130 3.96 -12.27 -13.14
N TYR A 131 3.70 -11.30 -12.27
CA TYR A 131 3.95 -9.89 -12.58
C TYR A 131 5.41 -9.61 -12.93
N LEU A 132 6.33 -10.10 -12.09
CA LEU A 132 7.76 -9.89 -12.28
C LEU A 132 8.31 -10.66 -13.50
N GLU A 133 7.82 -11.88 -13.75
CA GLU A 133 8.16 -12.67 -14.95
C GLU A 133 7.80 -11.93 -16.24
N ASN A 134 6.65 -11.27 -16.26
CA ASN A 134 6.14 -10.54 -17.44
C ASN A 134 6.80 -9.17 -17.64
N LYS A 135 7.63 -8.71 -16.69
CA LYS A 135 8.32 -7.42 -16.75
C LYS A 135 9.84 -7.60 -16.60
N PRO A 136 10.55 -8.05 -17.65
CA PRO A 136 12.01 -8.28 -17.59
C PRO A 136 12.79 -7.07 -17.08
N GLY A 137 12.42 -5.85 -17.49
CA GLY A 137 13.08 -4.64 -17.02
C GLY A 137 12.91 -4.39 -15.52
N LEU A 138 11.75 -4.74 -14.94
CA LEU A 138 11.49 -4.65 -13.51
C LEU A 138 12.19 -5.78 -12.76
N LYS A 139 12.18 -7.00 -13.29
CA LYS A 139 12.98 -8.13 -12.77
C LYS A 139 14.45 -7.74 -12.64
N SER A 140 15.05 -7.19 -13.70
CA SER A 140 16.45 -6.76 -13.69
C SER A 140 16.72 -5.67 -12.63
N ALA A 141 15.78 -4.74 -12.41
CA ALA A 141 15.91 -3.74 -11.36
C ALA A 141 15.88 -4.38 -9.96
N VAL A 142 14.97 -5.33 -9.72
CA VAL A 142 14.91 -6.08 -8.46
C VAL A 142 16.21 -6.85 -8.21
N CYS A 143 16.70 -7.60 -9.21
CA CYS A 143 17.97 -8.32 -9.14
C CYS A 143 19.13 -7.38 -8.80
N LYS A 144 19.21 -6.21 -9.46
CA LYS A 144 20.24 -5.20 -9.21
C LYS A 144 20.20 -4.68 -7.77
N ILE A 145 19.03 -4.33 -7.25
CA ILE A 145 18.86 -3.84 -5.88
C ILE A 145 19.29 -4.93 -4.88
N LEU A 146 18.81 -6.16 -5.07
CA LEU A 146 19.16 -7.30 -4.23
C LEU A 146 20.64 -7.71 -4.38
N GLY A 147 21.29 -7.39 -5.49
CA GLY A 147 22.66 -7.84 -5.77
C GLY A 147 22.72 -9.34 -6.08
N ILE A 148 21.72 -9.86 -6.79
CA ILE A 148 21.64 -11.25 -7.25
C ILE A 148 21.61 -11.28 -8.77
N ASP A 149 22.11 -12.36 -9.37
CA ASP A 149 22.02 -12.55 -10.82
C ASP A 149 20.60 -12.96 -11.24
N ASP A 150 20.00 -13.92 -10.51
CA ASP A 150 18.62 -14.34 -10.69
C ASP A 150 18.04 -14.93 -9.39
N PHE A 151 16.72 -15.12 -9.37
CA PHE A 151 15.99 -15.80 -8.32
C PHE A 151 16.29 -17.31 -8.32
N PRO A 152 16.24 -17.98 -7.15
CA PRO A 152 16.42 -19.43 -7.07
C PRO A 152 15.30 -20.20 -7.78
N ASP A 153 15.64 -21.35 -8.36
CA ASP A 153 14.68 -22.27 -9.02
C ASP A 153 13.80 -23.03 -8.03
N LYS A 154 14.27 -23.20 -6.80
CA LYS A 154 13.59 -23.95 -5.73
C LYS A 154 13.52 -23.11 -4.47
N ASP A 155 12.39 -23.25 -3.81
CA ASP A 155 12.10 -22.52 -2.59
C ASP A 155 12.92 -23.08 -1.41
N PRO A 156 13.47 -22.24 -0.51
CA PRO A 156 13.97 -22.70 0.77
C PRO A 156 12.86 -23.38 1.61
N LYS A 157 13.20 -24.08 2.70
CA LYS A 157 12.19 -24.82 3.48
C LYS A 157 11.39 -23.97 4.47
N ASN A 158 11.85 -22.75 4.80
CA ASN A 158 11.25 -21.88 5.79
C ASN A 158 11.12 -20.46 5.23
N HIS A 159 9.88 -19.99 5.01
CA HIS A 159 9.58 -18.66 4.47
C HIS A 159 8.84 -17.81 5.49
N GLN A 160 9.58 -16.93 6.17
CA GLN A 160 8.96 -15.85 6.94
C GLN A 160 9.85 -14.61 6.82
N TRP A 161 9.43 -13.64 6.01
CA TRP A 161 10.02 -12.31 6.01
C TRP A 161 9.42 -11.50 7.17
N ARG A 162 10.27 -10.90 8.00
CA ARG A 162 9.84 -9.88 8.96
C ARG A 162 9.94 -8.50 8.32
N LEU A 163 8.86 -8.06 7.70
CA LEU A 163 8.79 -6.75 7.05
C LEU A 163 8.20 -5.73 8.05
N VAL A 164 9.05 -4.85 8.58
CA VAL A 164 8.71 -3.91 9.65
C VAL A 164 9.30 -2.54 9.37
N ILE A 165 8.50 -1.48 9.40
CA ILE A 165 9.00 -0.11 9.47
C ILE A 165 9.29 0.17 10.95
N ASP A 166 10.56 0.08 11.35
CA ASP A 166 10.97 0.40 12.72
C ASP A 166 10.95 1.91 12.98
N SER A 167 10.68 2.27 14.23
CA SER A 167 10.78 3.63 14.75
C SER A 167 11.79 3.66 15.90
N PRO A 168 12.70 4.64 15.96
CA PRO A 168 13.63 4.75 17.10
C PRO A 168 12.93 5.10 18.41
N ALA A 169 11.72 5.68 18.35
CA ALA A 169 10.92 6.05 19.51
C ALA A 169 9.44 5.69 19.26
N PRO A 170 9.08 4.40 19.34
CA PRO A 170 7.75 3.95 18.97
C PRO A 170 6.68 4.38 19.97
N THR A 171 5.55 4.85 19.46
CA THR A 171 4.36 5.25 20.22
C THR A 171 3.23 4.23 20.08
N ALA A 172 3.16 3.52 18.95
CA ALA A 172 2.25 2.42 18.70
C ALA A 172 2.76 1.51 17.57
N ILE A 173 2.24 0.29 17.53
CA ILE A 173 2.49 -0.71 16.49
C ILE A 173 1.19 -0.96 15.72
N ILE A 174 1.24 -0.94 14.39
CA ILE A 174 0.13 -1.31 13.53
C ILE A 174 0.53 -2.56 12.75
N LEU A 175 -0.21 -3.64 12.97
CA LEU A 175 -0.13 -4.87 12.20
C LEU A 175 -0.98 -4.70 10.93
N CYS A 176 -0.37 -4.78 9.76
CA CYS A 176 -1.02 -4.62 8.46
C CYS A 176 -1.17 -5.97 7.75
N GLU A 177 -2.37 -6.27 7.25
CA GLU A 177 -2.60 -7.40 6.36
C GLU A 177 -2.01 -7.15 4.96
N ASN A 178 -2.02 -5.89 4.51
CA ASN A 178 -1.47 -5.50 3.22
C ASN A 178 -0.08 -4.85 3.31
N ILE A 179 0.85 -5.39 2.52
CA ILE A 179 2.22 -4.88 2.39
C ILE A 179 2.28 -3.47 1.78
N ALA A 180 1.22 -3.02 1.09
CA ALA A 180 1.15 -1.71 0.45
C ALA A 180 1.44 -0.55 1.42
N HIS A 181 0.97 -0.64 2.68
CA HIS A 181 1.21 0.39 3.69
C HIS A 181 2.71 0.56 4.03
N LEU A 182 3.51 -0.50 3.85
CA LEU A 182 4.94 -0.46 4.12
C LEU A 182 5.76 0.16 2.98
N LYS A 183 5.15 0.43 1.81
CA LYS A 183 5.87 0.91 0.62
C LYS A 183 6.17 2.41 0.60
N SER A 184 5.63 3.16 1.56
CA SER A 184 5.90 4.60 1.74
C SER A 184 6.46 4.90 3.14
N PRO A 185 7.60 4.29 3.55
CA PRO A 185 8.07 4.34 4.93
C PRO A 185 8.38 5.77 5.43
N TRP A 186 8.76 6.69 4.54
CA TRP A 186 9.04 8.09 4.91
C TRP A 186 7.83 8.82 5.49
N LYS A 187 6.60 8.45 5.10
CA LYS A 187 5.38 9.04 5.68
C LYS A 187 5.19 8.65 7.15
N ILE A 188 5.76 7.51 7.56
CA ILE A 188 5.56 6.90 8.88
C ILE A 188 6.71 7.24 9.83
N ARG A 189 7.95 7.34 9.34
CA ARG A 189 9.15 7.50 10.20
C ARG A 189 9.09 8.70 11.14
N GLU A 190 8.40 9.77 10.75
CA GLU A 190 8.29 11.01 11.54
C GLU A 190 7.11 10.98 12.55
N THR A 191 6.32 9.91 12.61
CA THR A 191 5.10 9.84 13.43
C THR A 191 5.25 9.04 14.72
N GLY A 192 6.38 8.34 14.88
CA GLY A 192 6.57 7.39 15.99
C GLY A 192 5.83 6.07 15.82
N LEU A 193 5.18 5.82 14.68
CA LEU A 193 4.49 4.56 14.42
C LEU A 193 5.44 3.50 13.87
N GLU A 194 5.19 2.25 14.24
CA GLU A 194 5.77 1.08 13.56
C GLU A 194 4.71 0.34 12.76
N LEU A 195 5.00 0.01 11.50
CA LEU A 195 4.12 -0.79 10.64
C LEU A 195 4.71 -2.17 10.42
N TRP A 196 3.94 -3.20 10.71
CA TRP A 196 4.38 -4.60 10.68
C TRP A 196 3.50 -5.37 9.73
N TYR A 197 4.06 -5.91 8.65
CA TYR A 197 3.31 -6.77 7.76
C TYR A 197 3.13 -8.15 8.41
N VAL A 198 1.88 -8.56 8.61
CA VAL A 198 1.53 -9.88 9.17
C VAL A 198 0.84 -10.78 8.14
N GLY A 199 0.56 -10.26 6.95
CA GLY A 199 -0.14 -10.97 5.88
C GLY A 199 -1.55 -11.40 6.28
N GLY A 200 -2.16 -12.28 5.46
CA GLY A 200 -3.49 -12.81 5.76
C GLY A 200 -3.44 -13.92 6.82
N ASN A 201 -3.36 -15.18 6.38
CA ASN A 201 -3.41 -16.33 7.30
C ASN A 201 -2.13 -16.59 8.11
N ASN A 202 -1.01 -15.93 7.78
CA ASN A 202 0.30 -16.17 8.37
C ASN A 202 0.52 -15.41 9.69
N ILE A 203 -0.38 -15.63 10.66
CA ILE A 203 -0.30 -15.00 11.99
C ILE A 203 0.79 -15.60 12.89
N GLY A 204 1.64 -16.48 12.37
CA GLY A 204 2.73 -17.12 13.12
C GLY A 204 3.80 -16.12 13.57
N ILE A 205 3.95 -15.01 12.85
CA ILE A 205 4.87 -13.92 13.21
C ILE A 205 4.56 -13.34 14.61
N ILE A 206 3.32 -13.42 15.07
CA ILE A 206 2.88 -12.95 16.39
C ILE A 206 3.58 -13.72 17.52
N ASP A 207 3.92 -14.98 17.29
CA ASP A 207 4.54 -15.81 18.32
C ASP A 207 5.97 -15.31 18.63
N PHE A 208 6.64 -14.70 17.65
CA PHE A 208 8.03 -14.22 17.71
C PHE A 208 8.18 -12.76 18.12
N ILE A 209 7.07 -12.06 18.44
CA ILE A 209 7.13 -10.67 18.89
C ILE A 209 7.82 -10.59 20.25
N SER A 210 8.91 -9.81 20.32
CA SER A 210 9.68 -9.61 21.55
C SER A 210 8.82 -8.93 22.62
N PRO A 211 8.91 -9.34 23.90
CA PRO A 211 8.18 -8.71 25.01
C PRO A 211 8.35 -7.18 25.08
N ASP A 212 9.53 -6.66 24.76
CA ASP A 212 9.80 -5.21 24.77
C ASP A 212 8.94 -4.40 23.79
N LYS A 213 8.45 -5.03 22.72
CA LYS A 213 7.55 -4.40 21.74
C LYS A 213 6.08 -4.52 22.16
N LEU A 214 5.75 -5.52 22.99
CA LEU A 214 4.39 -5.74 23.49
C LEU A 214 3.94 -4.72 24.54
N LYS A 215 4.85 -3.85 25.02
CA LYS A 215 4.51 -2.73 25.91
C LYS A 215 3.81 -1.57 25.21
N PHE A 216 3.89 -1.50 23.88
CA PHE A 216 3.28 -0.43 23.10
C PHE A 216 1.85 -0.79 22.70
N PRO A 217 0.95 0.18 22.56
CA PRO A 217 -0.38 -0.04 21.97
C PRO A 217 -0.28 -0.73 20.60
N ILE A 218 -1.01 -1.83 20.43
CA ILE A 218 -1.04 -2.59 19.17
C ILE A 218 -2.40 -2.45 18.51
N TYR A 219 -2.37 -2.18 17.21
CA TYR A 219 -3.54 -2.06 16.35
C TYR A 219 -3.44 -3.05 15.18
N TYR A 220 -4.59 -3.47 14.64
CA TYR A 220 -4.68 -4.28 13.44
C TYR A 220 -5.42 -3.53 12.32
N SER A 221 -4.80 -3.50 11.14
CA SER A 221 -5.31 -2.94 9.90
C SER A 221 -5.57 -4.08 8.92
N CYS A 222 -6.81 -4.19 8.43
CA CYS A 222 -7.21 -5.22 7.47
C CYS A 222 -8.37 -4.76 6.61
N ASP A 223 -8.68 -5.55 5.59
CA ASP A 223 -9.93 -5.46 4.86
C ASP A 223 -11.11 -5.72 5.82
N TRP A 224 -12.14 -4.88 5.75
CA TRP A 224 -13.39 -5.07 6.48
C TRP A 224 -14.31 -6.01 5.71
N ASP A 225 -13.83 -7.23 5.50
CA ASP A 225 -14.57 -8.36 4.97
C ASP A 225 -14.58 -9.53 5.97
N PHE A 226 -15.21 -10.66 5.62
CA PHE A 226 -15.25 -11.81 6.53
C PHE A 226 -13.86 -12.38 6.86
N HIS A 227 -12.96 -12.44 5.87
CA HIS A 227 -11.64 -13.04 6.06
C HIS A 227 -10.73 -12.18 6.93
N GLY A 228 -10.62 -10.89 6.67
CA GLY A 228 -9.82 -9.94 7.47
C GLY A 228 -10.28 -9.89 8.92
N LEU A 229 -11.60 -9.85 9.15
CA LEU A 229 -12.17 -9.87 10.51
C LEU A 229 -11.94 -11.21 11.22
N SER A 230 -12.07 -12.34 10.50
CA SER A 230 -11.76 -13.66 11.06
C SER A 230 -10.28 -13.80 11.46
N ILE A 231 -9.37 -13.23 10.66
CA ILE A 231 -7.95 -13.15 11.01
C ILE A 231 -7.76 -12.29 12.27
N TYR A 232 -8.39 -11.13 12.36
CA TYR A 232 -8.35 -10.29 13.56
C TYR A 232 -8.76 -11.06 14.83
N SER A 233 -9.87 -11.81 14.81
CA SER A 233 -10.30 -12.66 15.93
C SER A 233 -9.20 -13.63 16.38
N ARG A 234 -8.50 -14.27 15.42
CA ARG A 234 -7.39 -15.21 15.72
C ARG A 234 -6.16 -14.49 16.28
N ILE A 235 -5.82 -13.32 15.75
CA ILE A 235 -4.76 -12.45 16.24
C ILE A 235 -5.04 -12.01 17.68
N LYS A 236 -6.26 -11.52 17.94
CA LYS A 236 -6.72 -11.10 19.26
C LYS A 236 -6.63 -12.23 20.28
N TYR A 237 -7.03 -13.45 19.90
CA TYR A 237 -6.86 -14.63 20.74
C TYR A 237 -5.39 -14.89 21.10
N LYS A 238 -4.48 -14.87 20.12
CA LYS A 238 -3.03 -15.06 20.34
C LYS A 238 -2.43 -13.98 21.23
N MET A 239 -2.77 -12.71 21.00
CA MET A 239 -2.29 -11.58 21.82
C MET A 239 -2.80 -11.69 23.26
N LYS A 240 -4.05 -12.12 23.46
CA LYS A 240 -4.61 -12.37 24.78
C LYS A 240 -3.85 -13.45 25.56
N GLN A 241 -3.34 -14.49 24.90
CA GLN A 241 -2.47 -15.50 25.54
C GLN A 241 -1.15 -14.90 26.06
N LYS A 242 -0.71 -13.78 25.46
CA LYS A 242 0.46 -13.00 25.89
C LYS A 242 0.10 -11.85 26.84
N SER A 243 -1.14 -11.80 27.33
CA SER A 243 -1.68 -10.71 28.17
C SER A 243 -1.63 -9.32 27.52
N VAL A 244 -1.73 -9.26 26.20
CA VAL A 244 -1.72 -8.03 25.41
C VAL A 244 -3.09 -7.81 24.79
N GLU A 245 -3.61 -6.59 24.89
CA GLU A 245 -4.79 -6.16 24.17
C GLU A 245 -4.40 -5.62 22.79
N ILE A 246 -5.20 -5.95 21.77
CA ILE A 246 -5.06 -5.41 20.42
C ILE A 246 -6.39 -4.76 20.00
N ASN A 247 -6.29 -3.63 19.30
CA ASN A 247 -7.44 -2.88 18.81
C ASN A 247 -7.59 -3.03 17.29
N LEU A 248 -8.81 -3.21 16.80
CA LEU A 248 -9.11 -3.13 15.37
C LEU A 248 -9.17 -1.66 14.93
N LEU A 249 -8.52 -1.31 13.82
CA LEU A 249 -8.66 0.02 13.24
C LEU A 249 -10.02 0.14 12.54
N TYR A 250 -10.84 1.07 13.06
CA TYR A 250 -12.17 1.37 12.54
C TYR A 250 -12.09 2.36 11.35
N PRO A 251 -12.72 2.07 10.20
CA PRO A 251 -12.70 2.91 9.00
C PRO A 251 -13.32 4.28 9.24
N TYR A 252 -12.61 5.35 8.86
CA TYR A 252 -13.12 6.72 9.01
C TYR A 252 -14.00 7.18 7.84
N VAL A 253 -14.01 6.45 6.71
CA VAL A 253 -14.85 6.74 5.55
C VAL A 253 -15.66 5.50 5.17
N LEU A 254 -16.92 5.43 5.62
CA LEU A 254 -17.79 4.27 5.36
C LEU A 254 -18.32 4.23 3.92
N ASP A 255 -18.36 5.39 3.23
CA ASP A 255 -18.83 5.50 1.84
C ASP A 255 -17.88 4.83 0.82
N LEU A 256 -16.70 4.37 1.26
CA LEU A 256 -15.78 3.56 0.45
C LEU A 256 -16.19 2.09 0.37
N ALA A 257 -17.27 1.70 1.04
CA ALA A 257 -17.76 0.32 1.00
C ALA A 257 -18.17 -0.08 -0.43
N ILE A 258 -17.56 -1.16 -0.92
CA ILE A 258 -17.78 -1.71 -2.25
C ILE A 258 -18.50 -3.06 -2.19
N PRO A 259 -19.29 -3.43 -3.22
CA PRO A 259 -19.96 -4.72 -3.26
C PRO A 259 -18.98 -5.91 -3.23
N VAL A 260 -19.36 -7.01 -2.58
CA VAL A 260 -18.55 -8.25 -2.51
C VAL A 260 -18.30 -8.89 -3.89
N ASN A 261 -19.15 -8.62 -4.89
CA ASN A 261 -18.97 -9.11 -6.26
C ASN A 261 -18.05 -8.23 -7.13
N SER A 262 -17.27 -7.32 -6.53
CA SER A 262 -16.23 -6.56 -7.24
C SER A 262 -15.12 -7.48 -7.77
N ASP A 263 -14.51 -7.10 -8.88
CA ASP A 263 -13.39 -7.85 -9.48
C ASP A 263 -12.29 -8.13 -8.44
N HIS A 264 -11.78 -9.37 -8.42
CA HIS A 264 -10.69 -9.84 -7.55
C HIS A 264 -11.00 -10.04 -6.06
N HIS A 265 -12.28 -10.03 -5.63
CA HIS A 265 -12.67 -10.32 -4.25
C HIS A 265 -13.57 -11.57 -4.16
N ASN A 266 -13.30 -12.44 -3.16
CA ASN A 266 -13.99 -13.74 -2.99
C ASN A 266 -14.56 -13.94 -1.57
N SER A 267 -14.50 -12.93 -0.70
CA SER A 267 -14.95 -13.09 0.69
C SER A 267 -16.47 -12.94 0.78
N ASN A 268 -17.18 -14.07 0.89
CA ASN A 268 -18.64 -14.07 0.98
C ASN A 268 -19.12 -14.00 2.43
N TRP A 269 -20.02 -13.05 2.72
CA TRP A 269 -20.79 -13.04 3.96
C TRP A 269 -21.78 -14.22 4.00
N ASN A 270 -21.92 -14.85 5.15
CA ASN A 270 -22.94 -15.86 5.39
C ASN A 270 -24.17 -15.22 6.07
N PHE A 271 -25.20 -14.94 5.26
CA PHE A 271 -26.44 -14.30 5.72
C PHE A 271 -27.31 -15.19 6.62
N ASN A 272 -27.04 -16.50 6.67
CA ASN A 272 -27.86 -17.44 7.43
C ASN A 272 -27.45 -17.56 8.91
N ILE A 273 -26.34 -16.93 9.31
CA ILE A 273 -25.83 -16.97 10.68
C ILE A 273 -25.55 -15.56 11.19
N PRO A 274 -25.82 -15.28 12.48
CA PRO A 274 -25.51 -13.98 13.07
C PRO A 274 -24.05 -13.61 12.88
N LEU A 275 -23.82 -12.35 12.48
CA LEU A 275 -22.49 -11.78 12.23
C LEU A 275 -21.62 -12.63 11.27
N SER A 276 -22.23 -13.38 10.35
CA SER A 276 -21.54 -14.29 9.44
C SER A 276 -20.70 -15.38 10.15
N GLY A 277 -21.01 -15.70 11.42
CA GLY A 277 -20.26 -16.66 12.23
C GLY A 277 -19.03 -16.09 12.94
N LEU A 278 -18.78 -14.79 12.82
CA LEU A 278 -17.76 -14.10 13.61
C LEU A 278 -18.17 -14.06 15.09
N ASN A 279 -17.20 -14.22 15.98
CA ASN A 279 -17.44 -14.17 17.42
C ASN A 279 -17.66 -12.71 17.87
N GLN A 280 -18.89 -12.35 18.22
CA GLN A 280 -19.26 -10.99 18.61
C GLN A 280 -18.42 -10.43 19.78
N ALA A 281 -17.96 -11.28 20.70
CA ALA A 281 -17.14 -10.85 21.84
C ALA A 281 -15.76 -10.30 21.42
N ASP A 282 -15.33 -10.54 20.19
CA ASP A 282 -14.06 -10.02 19.68
C ASP A 282 -14.17 -8.56 19.21
N TYR A 283 -15.39 -8.03 19.05
CA TYR A 283 -15.64 -6.71 18.47
C TYR A 283 -16.31 -5.76 19.47
N LYS A 284 -15.91 -4.48 19.44
CA LYS A 284 -16.61 -3.42 20.17
C LYS A 284 -17.98 -3.18 19.55
N GLU A 285 -18.89 -2.55 20.30
CA GLU A 285 -20.26 -2.31 19.85
C GLU A 285 -20.32 -1.57 18.51
N ARG A 286 -19.49 -0.54 18.33
CA ARG A 286 -19.39 0.22 17.06
C ARG A 286 -18.93 -0.66 15.89
N GLU A 287 -17.98 -1.57 16.14
CA GLU A 287 -17.41 -2.47 15.14
C GLU A 287 -18.48 -3.50 14.74
N ALA A 288 -19.16 -4.11 15.72
CA ALA A 288 -20.26 -5.04 15.47
C ALA A 288 -21.43 -4.41 14.70
N LYS A 289 -21.74 -3.13 14.96
CA LYS A 289 -22.75 -2.37 14.18
C LYS A 289 -22.33 -2.22 12.72
N LEU A 290 -21.09 -1.82 12.46
CA LEU A 290 -20.57 -1.69 11.10
C LEU A 290 -20.52 -3.05 10.38
N ILE A 291 -20.07 -4.11 11.04
CA ILE A 291 -20.04 -5.47 10.45
C ILE A 291 -21.45 -5.90 10.03
N ASN A 292 -22.46 -5.71 10.89
CA ASN A 292 -23.84 -6.01 10.54
C ASN A 292 -24.36 -5.17 9.36
N GLN A 293 -23.95 -3.90 9.27
CA GLN A 293 -24.29 -3.05 8.13
C GLN A 293 -23.66 -3.59 6.83
N LEU A 294 -22.37 -3.92 6.85
CA LEU A 294 -21.63 -4.46 5.71
C LEU A 294 -22.22 -5.79 5.23
N ILE A 295 -22.57 -6.70 6.17
CA ILE A 295 -23.29 -7.94 5.86
C ILE A 295 -24.62 -7.62 5.21
N LYS A 296 -25.46 -6.76 5.82
CA LYS A 296 -26.79 -6.43 5.28
C LYS A 296 -26.74 -5.83 3.88
N GLU A 297 -25.77 -4.97 3.62
CA GLU A 297 -25.58 -4.33 2.32
C GLU A 297 -24.79 -5.20 1.32
N ASN A 298 -24.29 -6.35 1.76
CA ASN A 298 -23.37 -7.22 1.02
C ASN A 298 -22.15 -6.46 0.45
N LYS A 299 -21.52 -5.67 1.32
CA LYS A 299 -20.36 -4.84 1.01
C LYS A 299 -19.17 -5.16 1.89
N TRP A 300 -18.01 -4.63 1.52
CA TRP A 300 -16.78 -4.66 2.30
C TRP A 300 -16.00 -3.35 2.10
N ILE A 301 -15.03 -3.06 2.96
CA ILE A 301 -14.15 -1.89 2.82
C ILE A 301 -12.71 -2.37 2.67
N GLU A 302 -12.05 -1.96 1.59
CA GLU A 302 -10.65 -2.29 1.28
C GLU A 302 -9.70 -1.50 2.19
N GLU A 303 -8.71 -2.17 2.80
CA GLU A 303 -7.66 -1.59 3.63
C GLU A 303 -6.91 -0.48 2.89
N GLU A 304 -6.56 -0.73 1.62
CA GLU A 304 -5.82 0.19 0.75
C GLU A 304 -6.60 1.45 0.37
N SER A 305 -7.91 1.51 0.64
CA SER A 305 -8.75 2.66 0.31
C SER A 305 -8.55 3.84 1.26
N MET A 306 -7.84 3.63 2.37
CA MET A 306 -7.66 4.60 3.46
C MET A 306 -6.18 4.94 3.71
N ASP A 307 -5.91 6.20 4.07
CA ASP A 307 -4.58 6.58 4.55
C ASP A 307 -4.37 6.06 5.98
N ILE A 308 -3.29 5.31 6.20
CA ILE A 308 -3.02 4.64 7.48
C ILE A 308 -2.82 5.62 8.63
N LEU A 309 -2.29 6.82 8.37
CA LEU A 309 -2.06 7.83 9.41
C LEU A 309 -3.38 8.51 9.80
N GLU A 310 -4.23 8.83 8.82
CA GLU A 310 -5.57 9.35 9.08
C GLU A 310 -6.42 8.31 9.83
N LEU A 311 -6.34 7.04 9.41
CA LEU A 311 -7.03 5.93 10.06
C LEU A 311 -6.58 5.75 11.51
N PHE A 312 -5.27 5.78 11.76
CA PHE A 312 -4.72 5.69 13.12
C PHE A 312 -5.15 6.88 13.98
N LYS A 313 -5.07 8.12 13.46
CA LYS A 313 -5.51 9.31 14.17
C LYS A 313 -7.00 9.25 14.53
N TYR A 314 -7.85 8.81 13.60
CA TYR A 314 -9.29 8.66 13.85
C TYR A 314 -9.58 7.67 15.00
N ASN A 315 -8.77 6.62 15.12
CA ASN A 315 -8.93 5.59 16.15
C ASN A 315 -8.31 5.95 17.51
N THR A 316 -7.50 6.99 17.57
CA THR A 316 -6.76 7.42 18.79
C THR A 316 -7.14 8.80 19.28
N SER A 317 -7.80 9.61 18.46
CA SER A 317 -8.36 10.90 18.87
C SER A 317 -9.57 10.64 19.77
N SER A 318 -9.36 10.75 21.08
CA SER A 318 -10.41 10.78 22.11
C SER A 318 -10.62 12.19 22.62
#